data_AF-A0A945M494-F1
#
_entry.id   AF-A0A945M494-F1
#
_cell.length_a   1.000
_cell.length_b   1.000
_cell.length_c   1.000
_cell.angle_alpha   90.00
_cell.angle_beta   90.00
_cell.angle_gamma   90.00
#
_symmetry.space_group_name_H-M   'P 1'
#
loop_
_entity.id
_entity.type
_entity.pdbx_description
1 polymer ?
#
loop_
_entity_poly.entity_id
_entity_poly.type
_entity_poly.pdbx_seq_one_letter_code
_entity_poly.pdbx_strand_id
1 'polypeptide(L)'
;MYFMLPVFVLLQFALAWRVYGFMSGMPVEVTSLWLGLIPVTSGITGLDLIGATLSTGIFAGIGIIYGHELSHCKGFAFIISRMTMALSGSAHFCYAHVYNHHLELASEDDPATAPRGRTIYGHYLLSYLGQS
;
A
#
# COMPACT_ATOMS: atom_id res chain seq x y z
N MET A 1 -1.01 -14.77 -3.93
CA MET A 1 -1.25 -13.43 -4.49
C MET A 1 -2.68 -12.98 -4.22
N TYR A 2 -3.71 -13.69 -4.72
CA TYR A 2 -5.13 -13.34 -4.48
C TYR A 2 -5.51 -13.14 -3.01
N PHE A 3 -5.02 -13.99 -2.11
CA PHE A 3 -5.29 -13.90 -0.68
C PHE A 3 -4.68 -12.67 0.01
N MET A 4 -3.77 -11.95 -0.66
CA MET A 4 -3.14 -10.77 -0.05
C MET A 4 -4.09 -9.59 0.05
N LEU A 5 -5.08 -9.47 -0.86
CA LEU A 5 -6.08 -8.41 -0.79
C LEU A 5 -6.82 -8.38 0.57
N PRO A 6 -7.48 -9.46 1.03
CA PRO A 6 -8.15 -9.43 2.33
C PRO A 6 -7.18 -9.19 3.49
N VAL A 7 -5.93 -9.67 3.42
CA VAL A 7 -4.91 -9.40 4.45
C VAL A 7 -4.62 -7.91 4.55
N PHE A 8 -4.40 -7.22 3.43
CA PHE A 8 -4.16 -5.77 3.43
C PHE A 8 -5.39 -4.97 3.87
N VAL A 9 -6.59 -5.38 3.46
CA VAL A 9 -7.84 -4.75 3.93
C VAL A 9 -7.97 -4.86 5.45
N LEU A 10 -7.72 -6.04 6.03
CA LEU A 10 -7.74 -6.23 7.47
C LEU A 10 -6.69 -5.38 8.18
N LEU A 11 -5.50 -5.23 7.60
CA LEU A 11 -4.47 -4.38 8.17
C LEU A 11 -4.87 -2.89 8.17
N GLN A 12 -5.53 -2.42 7.12
CA GLN A 12 -6.08 -1.05 7.08
C GLN A 12 -7.14 -0.83 8.15
N PHE A 13 -8.06 -1.79 8.34
CA PHE A 13 -9.05 -1.71 9.42
C PHE A 13 -8.41 -1.77 10.81
N ALA A 14 -7.39 -2.60 11.00
CA ALA A 14 -6.65 -2.67 12.25
C ALA A 14 -5.96 -1.33 12.57
N LEU A 15 -5.31 -0.70 11.59
CA LEU A 15 -4.72 0.62 11.77
C LEU A 15 -5.78 1.69 12.06
N ALA A 16 -6.89 1.70 11.32
CA ALA A 16 -8.00 2.63 11.54
C ALA A 16 -8.58 2.50 12.95
N TRP A 17 -8.72 1.27 13.46
CA TRP A 17 -9.13 1.00 14.84
C TRP A 17 -8.13 1.58 15.86
N ARG A 18 -6.83 1.45 15.62
CA ARG A 18 -5.80 2.01 16.50
C ARG A 18 -5.77 3.54 16.46
N VAL A 19 -5.95 4.15 15.29
CA VAL A 19 -6.11 5.61 15.17
C VAL A 19 -7.34 6.08 15.95
N TYR A 20 -8.47 5.40 15.79
CA TYR A 20 -9.69 5.71 16.55
C TYR A 20 -9.45 5.64 18.06
N GLY A 21 -8.88 4.53 18.55
CA GLY A 21 -8.64 4.36 19.99
C GLY A 21 -7.71 5.42 20.58
N PHE A 22 -6.68 5.83 19.83
CA PHE A 22 -5.81 6.94 20.23
C PHE A 22 -6.58 8.27 20.29
N MET A 23 -7.38 8.58 19.26
CA MET A 23 -8.17 9.82 19.17
C MET A 23 -9.30 9.91 20.19
N SER A 24 -9.91 8.78 20.56
CA SER A 24 -10.95 8.74 21.57
C SER A 24 -10.42 8.75 23.00
N GLY A 25 -9.09 8.75 23.21
CA GLY A 25 -8.47 8.71 24.54
C GLY A 25 -8.70 7.39 25.27
N MET A 26 -8.77 6.27 24.56
CA MET A 26 -8.93 4.95 25.19
C MET A 26 -7.77 4.68 26.17
N PRO A 27 -8.06 4.26 27.42
CA PRO A 27 -7.02 3.93 28.39
C PRO A 27 -6.09 2.83 27.87
N VAL A 28 -4.79 2.98 28.09
CA VAL A 28 -3.79 1.95 27.75
C VAL A 28 -3.68 0.98 28.91
N GLU A 29 -4.52 -0.05 28.89
CA GLU A 29 -4.58 -1.08 29.93
C GLU A 29 -4.33 -2.46 29.32
N VAL A 30 -3.63 -3.32 30.04
CA VAL A 30 -3.42 -4.72 29.63
C VAL A 30 -4.73 -5.48 29.82
N THR A 31 -5.34 -5.91 28.72
CA THR A 31 -6.61 -6.65 28.71
C THR A 31 -6.41 -8.16 28.72
N SER A 32 -5.31 -8.63 28.15
CA SER A 32 -4.94 -10.05 28.09
C SER A 32 -3.46 -10.22 27.77
N LEU A 33 -2.97 -11.45 27.85
CA LEU A 33 -1.62 -11.82 27.43
C LEU A 33 -1.72 -12.75 26.22
N TRP A 34 -1.16 -12.35 25.09
CA TRP A 34 -1.00 -13.21 23.93
C TRP A 34 0.08 -14.27 24.22
N LEU A 35 -0.29 -15.54 24.08
CA LEU A 35 0.51 -16.71 24.46
C LEU A 35 1.02 -16.67 25.92
N GLY A 36 0.33 -15.95 26.81
CA GLY A 36 0.76 -15.77 28.20
C GLY A 36 2.02 -14.91 28.39
N LEU A 37 2.54 -14.30 27.32
CA LEU A 37 3.84 -13.61 27.32
C LEU A 37 3.75 -12.15 26.88
N ILE A 38 2.96 -11.87 25.83
CA ILE A 38 2.94 -10.56 25.19
C ILE A 38 1.69 -9.79 25.62
N PRO A 39 1.80 -8.63 26.29
CA PRO A 39 0.63 -7.88 26.73
C PRO A 39 -0.17 -7.34 25.54
N VAL A 40 -1.49 -7.56 25.58
CA VAL A 40 -2.45 -7.00 24.64
C VAL A 40 -3.17 -5.84 25.32
N THR A 41 -2.98 -4.63 24.79
CA THR A 41 -3.55 -3.41 25.36
C THR A 41 -4.84 -2.99 24.67
N SER A 42 -5.78 -2.45 25.45
CA SER A 42 -7.00 -1.81 24.97
C SER A 42 -6.67 -0.56 24.13
N GLY A 43 -5.98 0.41 24.75
CA GLY A 43 -5.48 1.62 24.10
C GLY A 43 -4.15 1.42 23.37
N ILE A 44 -3.66 2.51 22.77
CA ILE A 44 -2.36 2.58 22.10
C ILE A 44 -1.68 3.91 22.47
N THR A 45 -0.36 3.89 22.67
CA THR A 45 0.39 5.14 22.89
C THR A 45 0.68 5.85 21.57
N GLY A 46 1.07 7.12 21.61
CA GLY A 46 1.46 7.84 20.39
C GLY A 46 2.68 7.22 19.69
N LEU A 47 3.64 6.71 20.47
CA LEU A 47 4.82 6.03 19.92
C LEU A 47 4.44 4.70 19.24
N ASP A 48 3.59 3.91 19.88
CA ASP A 48 3.08 2.66 19.30
C ASP A 48 2.27 2.92 18.01
N LEU A 49 1.51 4.02 17.96
CA LEU A 49 0.74 4.40 16.77
C LEU A 49 1.66 4.78 15.61
N ILE A 50 2.77 5.49 15.86
CA ILE A 50 3.79 5.76 14.85
C ILE A 50 4.37 4.43 14.33
N GLY A 51 4.72 3.51 15.23
CA GLY A 51 5.20 2.18 14.87
C GLY A 51 4.20 1.42 14.01
N ALA A 52 2.94 1.34 14.44
CA ALA A 52 1.86 0.68 13.72
C ALA A 52 1.63 1.29 12.33
N THR A 53 1.71 2.62 12.21
CA THR A 53 1.56 3.35 10.94
C THR A 53 2.69 3.01 9.97
N LEU A 54 3.95 3.07 10.44
CA LEU A 54 5.11 2.73 9.62
C LEU A 54 5.09 1.27 9.18
N SER A 55 4.82 0.33 10.10
CA SER A 55 4.71 -1.09 9.79
C SER A 55 3.60 -1.37 8.76
N THR A 56 2.44 -0.74 8.93
CA THR A 56 1.31 -0.87 7.99
C THR A 56 1.67 -0.30 6.62
N GLY A 57 2.32 0.87 6.57
CA GLY A 57 2.78 1.49 5.32
C GLY A 57 3.79 0.63 4.56
N ILE A 58 4.78 0.07 5.26
CA ILE A 58 5.76 -0.86 4.65
C ILE A 58 5.04 -2.09 4.08
N PHE A 59 4.11 -2.66 4.84
CA PHE A 59 3.38 -3.86 4.40
C PHE A 59 2.46 -3.57 3.21
N ALA A 60 1.77 -2.42 3.19
CA ALA A 60 1.01 -1.95 2.05
C ALA A 60 1.91 -1.73 0.81
N GLY A 61 3.15 -1.23 1.01
CA GLY A 61 4.15 -1.12 -0.05
C GLY A 61 4.54 -2.47 -0.66
N ILE A 62 4.68 -3.53 0.15
CA ILE A 62 4.87 -4.90 -0.36
C ILE A 62 3.65 -5.36 -1.16
N GLY A 63 2.45 -4.89 -0.79
CA GLY A 63 1.21 -5.12 -1.51
C GLY A 63 1.22 -4.70 -2.97
N ILE A 64 1.99 -3.65 -3.30
CA ILE A 64 2.16 -3.17 -4.68
C ILE A 64 2.75 -4.27 -5.57
N ILE A 65 3.64 -5.13 -5.05
CA ILE A 65 4.22 -6.24 -5.81
C ILE A 65 3.13 -7.21 -6.24
N TYR A 66 2.25 -7.62 -5.32
CA TYR A 66 1.17 -8.54 -5.65
C TYR A 66 0.16 -7.90 -6.62
N GLY A 67 -0.13 -6.60 -6.43
CA GLY A 67 -0.97 -5.83 -7.35
C GLY A 67 -0.36 -5.77 -8.76
N HIS A 68 0.93 -5.46 -8.88
CA HIS A 68 1.67 -5.40 -10.14
C HIS A 68 1.54 -6.71 -10.92
N GLU A 69 1.90 -7.84 -10.32
CA GLU A 69 1.90 -9.12 -11.04
C GLU A 69 0.50 -9.57 -11.45
N LEU A 70 -0.51 -9.31 -10.60
CA LEU A 70 -1.90 -9.57 -10.95
C LEU A 70 -2.43 -8.62 -12.03
N SER A 71 -1.82 -7.46 -12.25
CA SER A 71 -2.24 -6.52 -13.31
C SER A 71 -1.96 -7.10 -14.71
N HIS A 72 -0.92 -7.92 -14.84
CA HIS A 72 -0.62 -8.64 -16.09
C HIS A 72 -1.59 -9.78 -16.39
N CYS A 73 -2.36 -10.21 -15.39
CA CYS A 73 -3.32 -11.29 -15.53
C CYS A 73 -4.68 -10.78 -16.04
N LYS A 74 -5.28 -11.49 -17.00
CA LYS A 74 -6.62 -11.16 -17.52
C LYS A 74 -7.74 -11.62 -16.57
N GLY A 75 -8.93 -11.03 -16.72
CA GLY A 75 -10.14 -11.44 -16.01
C GLY A 75 -10.17 -10.99 -14.54
N PHE A 76 -10.65 -11.87 -13.65
CA PHE A 76 -10.89 -11.53 -12.23
C PHE A 76 -9.62 -11.06 -11.49
N ALA A 77 -8.45 -11.57 -11.88
CA ALA A 77 -7.17 -11.17 -11.33
C ALA A 77 -6.91 -9.65 -11.46
N PHE A 78 -7.34 -9.04 -12.56
CA PHE A 78 -7.19 -7.60 -12.79
C PHE A 78 -8.02 -6.77 -11.81
N ILE A 79 -9.21 -7.26 -11.40
CA ILE A 79 -10.03 -6.61 -10.38
C ILE A 79 -9.32 -6.66 -9.02
N ILE A 80 -8.78 -7.83 -8.66
CA ILE A 80 -8.03 -8.00 -7.40
C ILE A 80 -6.76 -7.14 -7.40
N SER A 81 -6.06 -7.06 -8.53
CA SER A 81 -4.93 -6.14 -8.73
C SER A 81 -5.34 -4.70 -8.43
N ARG A 82 -6.38 -4.19 -9.09
CA ARG A 82 -6.86 -2.81 -8.91
C ARG A 82 -7.27 -2.51 -7.47
N MET A 83 -8.01 -3.42 -6.84
CA MET A 83 -8.40 -3.27 -5.44
C MET A 83 -7.18 -3.27 -4.51
N THR A 84 -6.19 -4.12 -4.77
CA THR A 84 -4.96 -4.17 -3.97
C THR A 84 -4.16 -2.88 -4.11
N MET A 85 -3.97 -2.39 -5.34
CA MET A 85 -3.28 -1.12 -5.62
C MET A 85 -4.04 0.11 -5.07
N ALA A 86 -5.38 0.03 -4.96
CA ALA A 86 -6.20 1.09 -4.38
C ALA A 86 -5.89 1.31 -2.89
N LEU A 87 -5.51 0.27 -2.15
CA LEU A 87 -5.16 0.39 -0.73
C LEU A 87 -3.90 1.23 -0.48
N SER A 88 -3.08 1.42 -1.52
CA SER A 88 -1.91 2.30 -1.54
C SER A 88 -2.15 3.58 -2.37
N GLY A 89 -3.40 3.86 -2.78
CA GLY A 89 -3.76 5.06 -3.54
C GLY A 89 -3.40 5.03 -5.03
N SER A 90 -3.01 3.88 -5.58
CA SER A 90 -2.46 3.75 -6.93
C SER A 90 -3.32 2.86 -7.83
N ALA A 91 -4.64 2.87 -7.69
CA ALA A 91 -5.54 2.00 -8.49
C ALA A 91 -5.41 2.21 -10.01
N HIS A 92 -5.03 3.42 -10.44
CA HIS A 92 -4.82 3.78 -11.86
C HIS A 92 -3.59 3.08 -12.46
N PHE A 93 -2.59 2.75 -11.63
CA PHE A 93 -1.35 2.09 -12.06
C PHE A 93 -1.61 0.81 -12.85
N CYS A 94 -2.65 0.03 -12.51
CA CYS A 94 -2.94 -1.21 -13.25
C CYS A 94 -3.22 -0.96 -14.73
N TYR A 95 -3.79 0.19 -15.09
CA TYR A 95 -3.97 0.56 -16.50
C TYR A 95 -2.72 1.18 -17.08
N ALA A 96 -2.20 2.22 -16.43
CA ALA A 96 -1.01 2.93 -16.90
C ALA A 96 0.18 1.98 -17.11
N HIS A 97 0.38 1.03 -16.21
CA HIS A 97 1.45 0.05 -16.33
C HIS A 97 1.25 -0.87 -17.53
N VAL A 98 0.12 -1.55 -17.61
CA VAL A 98 -0.11 -2.63 -18.59
C VAL A 98 -0.37 -2.10 -19.99
N TYR A 99 -1.09 -0.98 -20.11
CA TYR A 99 -1.58 -0.47 -21.40
C TYR A 99 -0.84 0.79 -21.87
N ASN A 100 -0.01 1.42 -21.04
CA ASN A 100 0.88 2.50 -21.45
C ASN A 100 2.35 2.10 -21.31
N HIS A 101 2.85 1.91 -20.09
CA HIS A 101 4.28 1.65 -19.85
C HIS A 101 4.82 0.41 -20.58
N HIS A 102 4.11 -0.72 -20.58
CA HIS A 102 4.54 -1.91 -21.31
C HIS A 102 4.47 -1.74 -22.84
N LEU A 103 3.63 -0.83 -23.33
CA LEU A 103 3.50 -0.54 -24.76
C LEU A 103 4.58 0.44 -25.23
N GLU A 104 4.79 1.51 -24.46
CA GLU A 104 5.67 2.65 -24.76
C GLU A 104 7.00 2.59 -23.99
N LEU A 105 7.39 1.41 -23.49
CA LEU A 105 8.62 1.24 -22.70
C LEU A 105 9.83 1.78 -23.46
N ALA A 106 10.63 2.61 -22.78
CA ALA A 106 11.81 3.29 -23.34
C ALA A 106 11.50 4.34 -24.43
N SER A 107 10.24 4.77 -24.55
CA SER A 107 9.80 5.91 -25.36
C SER A 107 9.78 7.21 -24.54
N GLU A 108 9.78 8.36 -25.22
CA GLU A 108 9.52 9.66 -24.60
C GLU A 108 8.05 9.81 -24.16
N ASP A 109 7.15 9.02 -24.76
CA ASP A 109 5.72 9.00 -24.45
C ASP A 109 5.38 8.19 -23.17
N ASP A 110 6.36 7.49 -22.58
CA ASP A 110 6.21 6.82 -21.29
C ASP A 110 6.81 7.67 -20.15
N PRO A 111 5.98 8.25 -19.27
CA PRO A 111 6.46 9.05 -18.15
C PRO A 111 7.32 8.24 -17.16
N ALA A 112 7.12 6.92 -17.10
CA ALA A 112 7.89 6.01 -16.27
C ALA A 112 9.28 5.70 -16.86
N THR A 113 9.53 6.03 -18.12
CA THR A 113 10.86 5.95 -18.71
C THR A 113 11.76 7.02 -18.09
N ALA A 114 12.96 6.61 -17.70
CA ALA A 114 13.95 7.45 -17.03
C ALA A 114 15.05 7.89 -18.02
N PRO A 115 14.86 8.98 -18.79
CA PRO A 115 15.86 9.46 -19.72
C PRO A 115 17.13 9.90 -19.00
N ARG A 116 18.27 9.77 -19.69
CA ARG A 116 19.58 10.21 -19.17
C ARG A 116 19.53 11.67 -18.74
N GLY A 117 20.08 11.94 -17.55
CA GLY A 117 20.11 13.29 -16.98
C GLY A 117 18.87 13.67 -16.15
N ARG A 118 17.80 12.85 -16.14
CA ARG A 118 16.65 13.07 -15.24
C ARG A 118 17.05 12.73 -13.79
N THR A 119 16.90 13.68 -12.88
CA THR A 119 17.19 13.46 -11.44
C THR A 119 16.12 12.58 -10.80
N ILE A 120 16.44 11.92 -9.69
CA ILE A 120 15.48 11.09 -8.94
C ILE A 120 14.24 11.90 -8.53
N TYR A 121 14.44 13.12 -8.02
CA TYR A 121 13.34 13.98 -7.58
C TYR A 121 12.44 14.44 -8.74
N GLY A 122 13.04 14.80 -9.88
CA GLY A 122 12.28 15.14 -11.08
C GLY A 122 11.56 13.93 -11.68
N HIS A 123 12.23 12.78 -11.68
CA HIS A 123 11.66 11.53 -12.17
C HIS A 123 10.45 11.08 -11.35
N TYR A 124 10.54 11.14 -10.02
CA TYR A 124 9.45 10.75 -9.14
C TYR A 124 8.15 11.50 -9.46
N LEU A 125 8.20 12.83 -9.54
CA LEU A 125 7.00 13.63 -9.82
C LEU A 125 6.46 13.41 -11.24
N LEU A 126 7.33 13.40 -12.26
CA LEU A 126 6.92 13.23 -13.65
C LEU A 126 6.36 11.84 -13.93
N SER A 127 7.02 10.81 -13.41
CA SER A 127 6.58 9.41 -13.55
C SER A 127 5.25 9.19 -12.85
N TYR A 128 5.11 9.66 -11.61
CA TYR A 128 3.89 9.43 -10.83
C TYR A 128 2.67 10.17 -11.40
N LEU A 129 2.82 11.44 -11.80
CA LEU A 129 1.70 12.25 -12.29
C LEU A 129 1.40 12.04 -13.78
N GLY A 130 2.39 11.60 -14.56
CA GLY A 130 2.22 11.39 -16.00
C GLY A 130 1.57 10.05 -16.33
N GLN A 131 1.67 9.05 -15.45
CA GLN A 131 1.05 7.74 -15.65
C GLN A 131 -0.48 7.87 -15.59
N SER A 132 -1.15 7.67 -16.74
CA SER A 132 -2.61 7.71 -16.91
C SER A 132 -3.18 6.39 -17.43
#